data_AF-A0A7X8IN76-F1
#
_entry.id   AF-A0A7X8IN76-F1
#
_cell.length_a   1.000
_cell.length_b   1.000
_cell.length_c   1.000
_cell.angle_alpha   90.00
_cell.angle_beta   90.00
_cell.angle_gamma   90.00
#
_symmetry.space_group_name_H-M   'P 1'
#
loop_
_entity.id
_entity.type
_entity.pdbx_description
1 polymer ?
#
loop_
_entity_poly.entity_id
_entity_poly.type
_entity_poly.pdbx_seq_one_letter_code
_entity_poly.pdbx_strand_id
1 'polypeptide(L)' 'PIYSETAAYGHMGRQPRTIEKTFQSFNSRPDKKVTVRLFSWEELNKVSAIKKAFGLK' A
#
# COMPACT_ATOMS: atom_id res chain seq x y z
N PRO A 1 3.77 -0.27 7.92
CA PRO A 1 2.77 -1.09 8.63
C PRO A 1 1.36 -0.88 8.04
N ILE A 2 0.97 -1.78 7.13
CA ILE A 2 -0.25 -1.68 6.31
C ILE A 2 -1.33 -2.70 6.71
N TYR A 3 -1.02 -3.55 7.69
CA TYR A 3 -1.79 -4.77 7.97
C TYR A 3 -3.16 -4.51 8.58
N SER A 4 -3.31 -3.49 9.43
CA SER A 4 -4.58 -3.16 10.09
C SER A 4 -5.68 -2.85 9.09
N GLU A 5 -5.35 -2.09 8.04
CA GLU A 5 -6.31 -1.74 6.99
C GLU A 5 -6.65 -2.95 6.13
N THR A 6 -5.71 -3.87 5.94
CA THR A 6 -5.92 -5.07 5.12
C THR A 6 -6.66 -6.18 5.85
N ALA A 7 -6.68 -6.15 7.19
CA ALA A 7 -7.29 -7.18 8.04
C ALA A 7 -8.83 -7.07 8.12
N ALA A 8 -9.42 -5.97 7.65
CA ALA A 8 -10.85 -5.73 7.66
C ALA A 8 -11.39 -5.59 6.23
N TYR A 9 -12.52 -6.25 5.95
CA TYR A 9 -13.26 -6.17 4.68
C TYR A 9 -12.47 -6.66 3.45
N GLY A 10 -11.50 -7.56 3.66
CA GLY A 10 -10.77 -8.24 2.59
C GLY A 10 -9.52 -7.50 2.08
N HIS A 11 -8.61 -8.28 1.51
CA HIS A 11 -7.30 -7.82 1.04
C HIS A 11 -7.30 -7.31 -0.41
N MET A 12 -8.31 -7.67 -1.21
CA MET A 12 -8.37 -7.43 -2.66
C MET A 12 -9.53 -6.50 -3.05
N GLY A 13 -9.45 -5.88 -4.22
CA GLY A 13 -10.51 -5.00 -4.75
C GLY A 13 -10.55 -3.61 -4.11
N ARG A 14 -9.44 -3.18 -3.50
CA ARG A 14 -9.34 -1.89 -2.81
C ARG A 14 -8.44 -0.94 -3.58
N GLN A 15 -8.85 0.33 -3.65
CA GLN A 15 -8.07 1.35 -4.34
C GLN A 15 -6.72 1.59 -3.64
N PRO A 16 -5.58 1.49 -4.36
CA PRO A 16 -4.27 1.84 -3.84
C PRO A 16 -4.25 3.29 -3.35
N ARG A 17 -3.67 3.53 -2.16
CA ARG A 17 -3.59 4.89 -1.60
C ARG A 17 -2.39 5.07 -0.70
N THR A 18 -1.87 6.29 -0.65
CA THR A 18 -0.79 6.69 0.26
C THR A 18 -1.39 7.42 1.45
N ILE A 19 -1.03 7.01 2.66
CA ILE A 19 -1.48 7.65 3.91
C ILE A 19 -0.29 7.89 4.84
N GLU A 20 -0.39 8.92 5.67
CA GLU A 20 0.51 9.11 6.82
C GLU A 20 -0.08 8.41 8.04
N LYS A 21 0.74 7.63 8.75
CA LYS A 21 0.36 6.96 10.01
C LYS A 21 1.30 7.41 11.12
N THR A 22 0.71 7.75 12.26
CA THR A 22 1.45 8.05 13.49
C THR A 22 1.47 6.81 14.38
N PHE A 23 2.67 6.40 14.77
CA PHE A 23 2.90 5.31 15.72
C PHE A 23 3.31 5.91 17.06
N GLN A 24 2.46 5.71 18.05
CA GLN A 24 2.69 6.22 19.39
C GLN A 24 3.81 5.44 20.08
N SER A 25 4.71 6.16 20.75
CA SER A 25 5.74 5.55 21.57
C SER A 25 5.32 5.55 23.04
N PHE A 26 5.45 4.41 23.70
CA PHE A 26 5.12 4.25 25.13
C PHE A 26 6.37 4.30 26.03
N ASN A 27 7.56 4.55 25.48
CA ASN A 27 8.85 4.48 26.19
C ASN A 27 9.63 5.81 26.17
N SER A 28 8.90 6.92 26.30
CA SER A 28 9.47 8.29 26.33
C SER A 28 10.23 8.70 25.06
N ARG A 29 10.06 7.98 23.94
CA ARG A 29 10.56 8.38 22.63
C ARG A 29 9.51 9.21 21.91
N PRO A 30 9.89 10.06 20.95
CA PRO A 30 8.92 10.77 20.14
C PRO A 30 8.09 9.79 19.28
N ASP A 31 6.83 10.15 19.07
CA ASP A 31 5.94 9.46 18.13
C ASP A 31 6.55 9.46 16.73
N LYS A 32 6.35 8.36 16.00
CA LYS A 32 6.90 8.19 14.66
C LYS A 32 5.82 8.35 13.62
N LYS A 33 5.96 9.35 12.75
CA LYS A 33 5.16 9.47 11.53
C LYS A 33 5.80 8.65 10.41
N VAL A 34 4.99 7.85 9.71
CA VAL A 34 5.42 7.03 8.59
C VAL A 34 4.40 7.13 7.47
N THR A 35 4.86 7.57 6.30
CA THR A 35 4.09 7.46 5.07
C THR A 35 4.11 6.02 4.57
N VAL A 36 2.93 5.43 4.37
CA VAL A 36 2.79 4.07 3.88
C VAL A 36 1.88 4.03 2.66
N ARG A 37 2.18 3.10 1.74
CA ARG A 37 1.37 2.83 0.55
C ARG A 37 0.52 1.58 0.81
N LEU A 38 -0.79 1.73 0.82
CA LEU A 38 -1.77 0.66 1.03
C LEU A 38 -2.20 0.06 -0.31
N PHE A 39 -2.49 -1.24 -0.32
CA PHE A 39 -3.04 -2.01 -1.46
C PHE A 39 -2.23 -1.86 -2.77
N SER A 40 -0.91 -1.72 -2.68
CA SER A 40 -0.04 -1.52 -3.85
C SER A 40 -0.07 -2.67 -4.86
N TRP A 41 -0.50 -3.88 -4.46
CA TRP A 41 -0.65 -5.03 -5.34
C TRP A 41 -1.84 -4.92 -6.32
N GLU A 42 -2.81 -4.05 -6.03
CA GLU A 42 -3.94 -3.77 -6.93
C GLU A 42 -3.57 -2.79 -8.06
N GLU A 43 -2.31 -2.30 -8.10
CA GLU A 43 -1.87 -1.35 -9.11
C GLU A 43 -1.64 -1.99 -10.48
N LEU A 44 -2.18 -1.35 -11.52
CA LEU A 44 -2.03 -1.78 -12.91
C LEU A 44 -0.88 -1.06 -13.64
N ASN A 45 0.04 -0.45 -12.91
CA ASN A 45 1.14 0.36 -13.47
C ASN A 45 2.15 -0.46 -14.29
N LYS A 46 2.13 -1.80 -14.21
CA LYS A 46 2.97 -2.69 -15.01
C LYS A 46 2.26 -3.29 -16.22
N VAL A 47 0.96 -3.06 -16.42
CA VAL A 47 0.20 -3.64 -17.54
C VAL A 47 0.84 -3.33 -18.88
N SER A 48 1.20 -2.06 -19.13
CA SER A 48 1.82 -1.66 -20.39
C SER A 48 3.20 -2.30 -20.60
N ALA A 49 4.00 -2.43 -19.54
CA ALA A 49 5.32 -3.06 -19.62
C ALA A 49 5.21 -4.56 -19.96
N ILE A 50 4.24 -5.25 -19.36
CA ILE A 50 3.95 -6.65 -19.62
C ILE A 50 3.44 -6.82 -21.06
N LYS A 51 2.44 -6.03 -21.49
CA LYS A 51 1.95 -6.06 -22.88
C LYS A 51 3.07 -5.91 -23.90
N LYS A 52 3.98 -4.95 -23.68
CA LYS A 52 5.15 -4.74 -24.53
C LYS A 52 6.08 -5.95 -24.57
N ALA A 53 6.36 -6.57 -23.42
CA ALA A 53 7.25 -7.73 -23.33
C ALA A 53 6.71 -8.95 -24.09
N PHE A 54 5.39 -9.09 -24.18
CA PHE A 54 4.72 -10.21 -24.86
C PHE A 54 4.19 -9.86 -26.27
N GLY A 55 4.47 -8.64 -26.79
CA GLY A 55 4.01 -8.22 -28.11
C GLY A 55 2.48 -8.06 -28.22
N LEU A 56 1.80 -7.82 -27.10
CA LEU A 56 0.34 -7.65 -27.04
C LEU A 56 -0.03 -6.18 -27.26
N LYS A 57 -1.13 -5.92 -27.98
CA LYS A 57 -1.73 -4.58 -28.13
C LYS A 57 -2.42 -4.12 -26.84
#